data_AF-A0A484MJK8-F1
#
_entry.id   AF-A0A484MJK8-F1
#
_cell.length_a   1.000
_cell.length_b   1.000
_cell.length_c   1.000
_cell.angle_alpha   90.00
_cell.angle_beta   90.00
_cell.angle_gamma   90.00
#
_symmetry.space_group_name_H-M   'P 1'
#
loop_
_entity.id
_entity.type
_entity.pdbx_description
1 polymer ?
#
loop_
_entity_poly.entity_id
_entity_poly.type
_entity_poly.pdbx_seq_one_letter_code
_entity_poly.pdbx_strand_id
1 'polypeptide(L)'
;MKKVGETTVPKTEDEFDAEDIKKIENYAKAINMIYCAVNPDDYRKISCCTTAKEMWDKLEVTYEGTDQVREAKIDFLTQEYEMFRMKEHENINDMFDRFSKIVNDLHALKKTYTDRDLV
;
A
#
# COMPACT_ATOMS: atom_id res chain seq x y z
N MET A 1 15.81 -8.71 -20.70
CA MET A 1 15.98 -7.86 -21.91
C MET A 1 17.39 -8.03 -22.43
N LYS A 2 17.61 -7.94 -23.74
CA LYS A 2 18.94 -7.90 -24.37
C LYS A 2 19.16 -6.54 -25.06
N LYS A 3 20.40 -6.05 -25.07
CA LYS A 3 20.78 -4.85 -25.82
C LYS A 3 21.10 -5.22 -27.26
N VAL A 4 20.44 -4.57 -28.21
CA VAL A 4 20.75 -4.64 -29.65
C VAL A 4 21.01 -3.21 -30.11
N GLY A 5 22.29 -2.85 -30.22
CA GLY A 5 22.71 -1.46 -30.41
C GLY A 5 22.31 -0.59 -29.21
N GLU A 6 21.62 0.52 -29.46
CA GLU A 6 21.11 1.44 -28.43
C GLU A 6 19.74 1.01 -27.85
N THR A 7 19.12 -0.03 -28.42
CA THR A 7 17.75 -0.42 -28.08
C THR A 7 17.74 -1.68 -27.20
N THR A 8 16.89 -1.70 -26.18
CA THR A 8 16.64 -2.90 -25.38
C THR A 8 15.40 -3.63 -25.90
N VAL A 9 15.55 -4.91 -26.25
CA VAL A 9 14.46 -5.77 -26.70
C VAL A 9 14.22 -6.90 -25.68
N PRO A 10 12.99 -7.44 -25.57
CA PRO A 10 12.74 -8.64 -24.77
C PRO A 10 13.63 -9.81 -25.23
N LYS A 11 14.12 -10.61 -24.28
CA LYS A 11 14.76 -11.90 -24.61
C LYS A 11 13.66 -12.88 -25.02
N THR A 12 13.92 -13.76 -25.97
CA THR A 12 13.04 -14.91 -26.23
C THR A 12 13.25 -15.99 -25.16
N GLU A 13 12.30 -16.94 -25.01
CA GLU A 13 12.41 -18.00 -24.00
C GLU A 13 13.72 -18.83 -24.16
N ASP A 14 14.13 -19.09 -25.39
CA ASP A 14 15.39 -19.80 -25.71
C ASP A 14 16.66 -19.02 -25.30
N GLU A 15 16.54 -17.72 -25.03
CA GLU A 15 17.65 -16.83 -24.64
C GLU A 15 17.70 -16.57 -23.13
N PHE A 16 16.80 -17.18 -22.36
CA PHE A 16 16.75 -16.99 -20.91
C PHE A 16 17.94 -17.65 -20.22
N ASP A 17 18.59 -16.88 -19.37
CA ASP A 17 19.59 -17.40 -18.45
C ASP A 17 18.93 -17.86 -17.13
N ALA A 18 19.73 -18.45 -16.25
CA ALA A 18 19.24 -18.91 -14.95
C ALA A 18 18.66 -17.77 -14.09
N GLU A 19 19.12 -16.53 -14.28
CA GLU A 19 18.63 -15.37 -13.54
C GLU A 19 17.24 -14.94 -14.06
N ASP A 20 17.03 -14.91 -15.37
CA ASP A 20 15.74 -14.66 -16.00
C ASP A 20 14.69 -15.69 -15.52
N ILE A 21 15.04 -16.98 -15.53
CA ILE A 21 14.17 -18.07 -15.07
C ILE A 21 13.79 -17.86 -13.59
N LYS A 22 14.79 -17.64 -12.73
CA LYS A 22 14.57 -17.40 -11.30
C LYS A 22 13.67 -16.18 -11.07
N LYS A 23 13.82 -15.13 -11.88
CA LYS A 23 13.00 -13.93 -11.79
C LYS A 23 11.54 -14.22 -12.14
N ILE A 24 11.28 -14.99 -13.20
CA ILE A 24 9.91 -15.42 -13.58
C ILE A 24 9.29 -16.27 -12.47
N GLU A 25 10.04 -17.23 -11.91
CA GLU A 25 9.56 -18.04 -10.78
C GLU A 25 9.20 -17.18 -9.58
N ASN A 26 10.02 -16.18 -9.25
CA ASN A 26 9.75 -15.28 -8.14
C ASN A 26 8.50 -14.43 -8.39
N TYR A 27 8.28 -13.95 -9.62
CA TYR A 27 7.04 -13.23 -9.95
C TYR A 27 5.81 -14.13 -9.82
N ALA A 28 5.87 -15.37 -10.32
CA ALA A 28 4.78 -16.31 -10.19
C ALA A 28 4.48 -16.64 -8.71
N LYS A 29 5.53 -16.82 -7.90
CA LYS A 29 5.40 -17.03 -6.44
C LYS A 29 4.73 -15.83 -5.76
N ALA A 30 5.15 -14.60 -6.08
CA ALA A 30 4.57 -13.40 -5.49
C ALA A 30 3.07 -13.27 -5.82
N ILE A 31 2.68 -13.47 -7.09
CA ILE A 31 1.27 -13.46 -7.51
C ILE A 31 0.47 -14.51 -6.73
N ASN A 32 1.00 -15.74 -6.65
CA ASN A 32 0.32 -16.81 -5.94
C ASN A 32 0.16 -16.52 -4.44
N MET A 33 1.19 -15.96 -3.80
CA MET A 33 1.12 -15.55 -2.39
C MET A 33 0.01 -14.51 -2.16
N ILE A 34 -0.11 -13.51 -3.03
CA ILE A 34 -1.19 -12.51 -2.93
C ILE A 34 -2.55 -13.20 -3.08
N TYR A 35 -2.73 -14.06 -4.09
CA TYR A 35 -3.99 -14.78 -4.29
C TYR A 35 -4.38 -15.67 -3.10
N CYS A 36 -3.42 -16.31 -2.46
CA CYS A 36 -3.68 -17.12 -1.27
C CYS A 36 -4.02 -16.28 -0.03
N ALA A 37 -3.57 -15.03 0.05
CA ALA A 37 -3.79 -14.16 1.20
C ALA A 37 -5.13 -13.42 1.17
N VAL A 38 -5.71 -13.20 -0.01
CA VAL A 38 -6.93 -12.39 -0.19
C VAL A 38 -8.22 -13.21 -0.14
N ASN A 39 -9.31 -12.57 0.28
CA ASN A 39 -10.64 -13.15 0.21
C ASN A 39 -11.21 -13.10 -1.24
N PRO A 40 -12.35 -13.76 -1.52
CA PRO A 40 -12.93 -13.77 -2.87
C PRO A 40 -13.31 -12.40 -3.43
N ASP A 41 -13.69 -11.44 -2.59
CA ASP A 41 -14.07 -10.09 -3.05
C ASP A 41 -12.84 -9.29 -3.46
N ASP A 42 -11.75 -9.39 -2.70
CA ASP A 42 -10.47 -8.78 -3.03
C ASP A 42 -9.80 -9.44 -4.23
N TYR A 43 -9.91 -10.76 -4.36
CA TYR A 43 -9.50 -11.48 -5.55
C TYR A 43 -10.12 -10.87 -6.82
N ARG A 44 -11.44 -10.59 -6.81
CA ARG A 44 -12.13 -9.98 -7.96
C ARG A 44 -11.62 -8.57 -8.27
N LYS A 45 -11.15 -7.81 -7.27
CA LYS A 45 -10.58 -6.48 -7.51
C LYS A 45 -9.25 -6.56 -8.22
N ILE A 46 -8.41 -7.56 -7.90
CA ILE A 46 -7.03 -7.68 -8.43
C ILE A 46 -6.88 -8.67 -9.59
N SER A 47 -7.92 -9.43 -9.95
CA SER A 47 -7.85 -10.50 -10.96
C SER A 47 -7.45 -10.03 -12.36
N CYS A 48 -7.65 -8.75 -12.68
CA CYS A 48 -7.26 -8.15 -13.96
C CYS A 48 -5.83 -7.55 -13.95
N CYS A 49 -5.15 -7.56 -12.80
CA CYS A 49 -3.77 -7.09 -12.69
C CYS A 49 -2.82 -8.15 -13.27
N THR A 50 -1.76 -7.70 -13.94
CA THR A 50 -0.80 -8.57 -14.64
C THR A 50 0.46 -8.84 -13.83
N THR A 51 0.79 -7.95 -12.89
CA THR A 51 1.97 -8.09 -12.04
C THR A 51 1.60 -8.11 -10.56
N ALA A 52 2.42 -8.79 -9.74
CA ALA A 52 2.26 -8.77 -8.29
C ALA A 52 2.30 -7.34 -7.72
N LYS A 53 3.07 -6.44 -8.34
CA LYS A 53 3.11 -5.03 -7.97
C LYS A 53 1.78 -4.34 -8.22
N GLU A 54 1.19 -4.50 -9.40
CA GLU A 54 -0.14 -3.93 -9.69
C GLU A 54 -1.22 -4.46 -8.75
N MET A 55 -1.15 -5.74 -8.40
CA MET A 55 -2.06 -6.34 -7.42
C MET A 55 -1.89 -5.70 -6.05
N TRP A 56 -0.64 -5.55 -5.59
CA TRP A 56 -0.31 -4.92 -4.30
C TRP A 56 -0.73 -3.45 -4.26
N ASP A 57 -0.30 -2.65 -5.23
CA ASP A 57 -0.62 -1.22 -5.33
C ASP A 57 -2.15 -1.01 -5.35
N LYS A 58 -2.91 -1.91 -5.99
CA LYS A 58 -4.38 -1.84 -6.00
C LYS A 58 -5.01 -2.17 -4.64
N LEU A 59 -4.45 -3.14 -3.90
CA LEU A 59 -4.90 -3.45 -2.54
C LEU A 59 -4.58 -2.29 -1.59
N GLU A 60 -3.38 -1.74 -1.67
CA GLU A 60 -2.95 -0.56 -0.92
C GLU A 60 -3.93 0.60 -1.15
N VAL A 61 -4.21 0.97 -2.41
CA VAL A 61 -5.18 2.03 -2.73
C VAL A 61 -6.59 1.72 -2.22
N THR A 62 -7.00 0.44 -2.26
CA THR A 62 -8.34 0.03 -1.80
C THR A 62 -8.51 0.20 -0.29
N TYR A 63 -7.46 -0.05 0.49
CA TYR A 63 -7.55 -0.15 1.95
C TYR A 63 -6.94 1.05 2.69
N GLU A 64 -5.84 1.60 2.18
CA GLU A 64 -5.15 2.76 2.76
C GLU A 64 -5.55 4.07 2.07
N GLY A 65 -6.13 3.98 0.87
CA GLY A 65 -6.43 5.13 0.02
C GLY A 65 -5.24 5.52 -0.84
N THR A 66 -5.39 6.60 -1.61
CA THR A 66 -4.25 7.17 -2.35
C THR A 66 -3.45 8.09 -1.44
N ASP A 67 -2.21 8.41 -1.83
CA ASP A 67 -1.41 9.43 -1.13
C ASP A 67 -2.16 10.75 -0.96
N GLN A 68 -2.92 11.20 -1.97
CA GLN A 68 -3.69 12.44 -1.86
C GLN A 68 -4.80 12.34 -0.80
N VAL A 69 -5.47 11.19 -0.71
CA VAL A 69 -6.49 10.95 0.33
C VAL A 69 -5.83 10.86 1.71
N ARG A 70 -4.65 10.24 1.80
CA ARG A 70 -3.86 10.14 3.02
C ARG A 70 -3.43 11.52 3.52
N GLU A 71 -2.85 12.35 2.66
CA GLU A 71 -2.44 13.73 2.99
C GLU A 71 -3.66 14.58 3.39
N ALA A 72 -4.77 14.53 2.63
CA ALA A 72 -5.98 15.26 2.98
C ALA A 72 -6.55 14.85 4.36
N LYS A 73 -6.43 13.56 4.72
CA LYS A 73 -6.83 13.07 6.04
C LYS A 73 -5.88 13.55 7.14
N ILE A 74 -4.58 13.63 6.88
CA ILE A 74 -3.59 14.19 7.81
C ILE A 74 -3.90 15.67 8.07
N ASP A 75 -4.14 16.46 7.03
CA ASP A 75 -4.49 17.88 7.14
C ASP A 75 -5.76 18.06 7.98
N PHE A 76 -6.81 17.30 7.66
CA PHE A 76 -8.08 17.33 8.39
C PHE A 76 -7.90 17.00 9.88
N LEU A 77 -7.19 15.91 10.20
CA LEU A 77 -6.97 15.51 11.59
C LEU A 77 -6.06 16.48 12.34
N THR A 78 -5.09 17.09 11.65
CA THR A 78 -4.23 18.13 12.23
C THR A 78 -5.06 19.35 12.61
N GLN A 79 -5.97 19.77 11.72
CA GLN A 79 -6.90 20.86 12.01
C GLN A 79 -7.83 20.54 13.20
N GLU A 80 -8.39 19.32 13.24
CA GLU A 80 -9.23 18.86 14.35
C GLU A 80 -8.46 18.83 15.68
N TYR A 81 -7.18 18.44 15.65
CA TYR A 81 -6.30 18.46 16.81
C TYR A 81 -6.03 19.90 17.29
N GLU A 82 -5.68 20.81 16.38
CA GLU A 82 -5.37 22.21 16.70
C GLU A 82 -6.60 22.97 17.23
N MET A 83 -7.79 22.67 16.70
CA MET A 83 -9.05 23.25 17.14
C MET A 83 -9.70 22.49 18.30
N PHE A 84 -9.04 21.45 18.82
CA PHE A 84 -9.64 20.55 19.80
C PHE A 84 -9.99 21.30 21.08
N ARG A 85 -11.26 21.17 21.49
CA ARG A 85 -11.77 21.66 22.76
C ARG A 85 -12.85 20.73 23.28
N MET A 86 -12.93 20.63 24.60
CA MET A 86 -14.02 19.91 25.27
C MET A 86 -15.36 20.59 24.94
N LYS A 87 -16.39 19.78 24.67
CA LYS A 87 -17.74 20.29 24.39
C LYS A 87 -18.52 20.49 25.69
N GLU A 88 -19.54 21.36 25.64
CA GLU A 88 -20.34 21.78 26.80
C GLU A 88 -21.12 20.64 27.48
N HIS A 89 -21.38 19.54 26.77
CA HIS A 89 -22.15 18.38 27.26
C HIS A 89 -21.35 17.08 27.17
N GLU A 90 -20.03 17.18 27.06
CA GLU A 90 -19.12 16.05 26.99
C GLU A 90 -18.54 15.79 28.39
N ASN A 91 -18.40 14.53 28.80
CA ASN A 91 -17.70 14.21 30.04
C ASN A 91 -16.18 14.04 29.77
N ILE A 92 -15.37 13.97 30.83
CA ILE A 92 -13.90 13.89 30.69
C ILE A 92 -13.45 12.64 29.94
N ASN A 93 -14.12 11.50 30.15
CA ASN A 93 -13.78 10.25 29.45
C ASN A 93 -14.12 10.36 27.96
N ASP A 94 -15.30 10.88 27.62
CA ASP A 94 -15.71 11.09 26.22
C ASP A 94 -14.72 12.03 25.48
N MET A 95 -14.28 13.08 26.17
CA MET A 95 -13.28 14.03 25.66
C MET A 95 -11.94 13.34 25.43
N PHE A 96 -11.48 12.56 26.40
CA PHE A 96 -10.23 11.83 26.30
C PHE A 96 -10.26 10.78 25.17
N ASP A 97 -11.38 10.08 24.99
CA ASP A 97 -11.55 9.10 23.92
C ASP A 97 -11.50 9.79 22.55
N ARG A 98 -12.16 10.94 22.39
CA ARG A 98 -12.09 11.74 21.16
C ARG A 98 -10.68 12.22 20.87
N PHE A 99 -10.00 12.76 21.88
CA PHE A 99 -8.62 13.24 21.72
C PHE A 99 -7.67 12.09 21.37
N SER A 100 -7.75 10.98 22.09
CA SER A 100 -6.95 9.79 21.86
C SER A 100 -7.17 9.23 20.46
N LYS A 101 -8.41 9.23 19.97
CA LYS A 101 -8.71 8.83 18.59
C LYS A 101 -7.98 9.70 17.57
N ILE A 102 -8.02 11.03 17.71
CA ILE A 102 -7.34 11.95 16.78
C ILE A 102 -5.83 11.69 16.79
N VAL A 103 -5.22 11.58 17.98
CA VAL A 103 -3.77 11.34 18.13
C VAL A 103 -3.36 9.98 17.55
N ASN A 104 -4.14 8.93 17.82
CA ASN A 104 -3.87 7.59 17.31
C ASN A 104 -4.02 7.50 15.79
N ASP A 105 -5.04 8.14 15.22
CA ASP A 105 -5.25 8.18 13.78
C ASP A 105 -4.12 8.95 13.08
N LEU A 106 -3.68 10.09 13.63
CA LEU A 106 -2.50 10.82 13.14
C LEU A 106 -1.22 9.99 13.23
N HIS A 107 -1.03 9.27 14.33
CA HIS A 107 0.13 8.40 14.51
C HIS A 107 0.13 7.25 13.49
N ALA A 108 -1.03 6.62 13.24
CA ALA A 108 -1.16 5.55 12.26
C ALA A 108 -0.83 6.02 10.84
N LEU A 109 -1.26 7.24 10.47
CA LEU A 109 -1.02 7.84 9.15
C LEU A 109 0.42 8.33 8.95
N LYS A 110 1.15 8.63 10.02
CA LYS A 110 2.55 9.08 9.99
C LYS A 110 3.56 7.93 10.10
N LYS A 111 3.11 6.66 10.06
CA LYS A 111 4.00 5.50 10.03
C LYS A 111 4.62 5.40 8.63
N THR A 112 5.74 6.08 8.40
CA THR A 112 6.52 5.97 7.16
C THR A 112 7.34 4.69 7.19
N TYR A 113 6.98 3.71 6.36
CA TYR A 113 7.90 2.64 6.01
C TYR A 113 8.82 3.15 4.91
N THR A 114 10.13 3.08 5.13
CA THR A 114 11.12 3.33 4.09
C THR A 114 11.50 2.00 3.45
N ASP A 115 12.03 2.02 2.22
CA ASP A 115 12.53 0.80 1.53
C ASP A 115 13.54 -0.01 2.36
N ARG A 116 14.13 0.58 3.40
CA ARG A 116 15.02 -0.09 4.36
C ARG A 116 14.30 -1.00 5.35
N ASP A 117 13.01 -0.79 5.59
CA ASP A 117 12.21 -1.53 6.57
C ASP A 117 11.63 -2.84 5.97
N LEU A 118 11.83 -3.06 4.67
CA LEU A 118 11.31 -4.19 3.90
C LEU A 118 12.41 -5.15 3.39
N VAL A 119 13.66 -5.04 3.88
CA VAL A 119 14.80 -5.91 3.53
C VAL A 119 15.46 -6.49 4.77
#